data_AF-A0A089K945-F1
#
_entry.id   AF-A0A089K945-F1
#
_cell.length_a   1.000
_cell.length_b   1.000
_cell.length_c   1.000
_cell.angle_alpha   90.00
_cell.angle_beta   90.00
_cell.angle_gamma   90.00
#
_symmetry.space_group_name_H-M   'P 1'
#
loop_
_entity.id
_entity.type
_entity.pdbx_description
1 polymer ?
#
loop_
_entity_poly.entity_id
_entity_poly.type
_entity_poly.pdbx_seq_one_letter_code
_entity_poly.pdbx_strand_id
1 'polypeptide(L)'
;MDEELLAQLKRWHEDNEYQQIVDRIQEIPPDTRDYETISQLARAYNNLEHYGEALEQLLSIAGEGGNDPLWHFRIGYSYYYLKQYEQSISAFEQADQLAPGDGDTHMLLKWSRSGAQREKREQARRAAALRASNAQGAADGRDLNSFIEYCADFWEDSDYARKEYVSAPPSDEGIASVEQELGYKLPSSYIAMMKQQNGGIPRNTCFPVEESTSWAEDHIAISGIAGIGRDKSYALCGDLGSQFMIEEWGYPDIGVVIGDCPSAGHDVVMLDYRYCGPEGEPEVIHVDQENNYEITFLAKDYETFIRGLVSEEVYDTSEEDKQDDLRKVAAGQFSPLLQELCDKVTGVDNIEGIIRSICTAIVEEKGHFSLHVDERSTLMYDLQFWLYTSAYPQTSRDQYLEVYSKIIAFGGEFSTGAYAPGFISDWLDERVRQGMIVEREGALRFTDIAEEQLLEKLREAEATEAVNVKPFIIVEQGNGGKSVILNVGSYKAEVFAAREEEGFQGNGYDWGSLAAVFLEEQMPELAGIIRFDPEADMFCAYASDGAAVVAFASAFKRACENDALIRDLFSRAELD
;
A
#
# COMPACT_ATOMS: atom_id res chain seq x y z
N MET A 1 6.32 -12.32 50.92
CA MET A 1 6.85 -13.43 50.12
C MET A 1 8.28 -13.70 50.56
N ASP A 2 8.75 -14.94 50.44
CA ASP A 2 10.16 -15.30 50.64
C ASP A 2 11.07 -14.60 49.61
N GLU A 3 12.18 -14.01 50.04
CA GLU A 3 13.08 -13.25 49.16
C GLU A 3 13.74 -14.13 48.09
N GLU A 4 14.02 -15.39 48.42
CA GLU A 4 14.57 -16.37 47.48
C GLU A 4 13.55 -16.72 46.39
N LEU A 5 12.28 -16.93 46.78
CA LEU A 5 11.20 -17.14 45.83
C LEU A 5 11.03 -15.92 44.91
N LEU A 6 10.98 -14.69 45.45
CA LEU A 6 10.85 -13.49 44.62
C LEU A 6 11.99 -13.35 43.61
N ALA A 7 13.23 -13.64 44.02
CA ALA A 7 14.39 -13.60 43.13
C ALA A 7 14.27 -14.62 42.00
N GLN A 8 13.79 -15.84 42.31
CA GLN A 8 13.54 -16.87 41.31
C GLN A 8 12.45 -16.47 40.32
N LEU A 9 11.33 -15.90 40.80
CA LEU A 9 10.25 -15.42 39.94
C LEU A 9 10.71 -14.30 38.99
N LYS A 10 11.56 -13.38 39.49
CA LYS A 10 12.14 -12.32 38.65
C LYS A 10 13.03 -12.88 37.56
N ARG A 11 13.86 -13.87 37.88
CA ARG A 11 14.70 -14.54 36.89
C ARG A 11 13.87 -15.22 35.80
N TRP A 12 12.85 -15.97 36.19
CA TRP A 12 11.94 -16.58 35.21
C TRP A 12 11.24 -15.55 34.35
N HIS A 13 10.86 -14.39 34.91
CA HIS A 13 10.30 -13.32 34.12
C HIS A 13 11.31 -12.77 33.10
N GLU A 14 12.55 -12.52 33.51
CA GLU A 14 13.63 -12.07 32.60
C GLU A 14 13.94 -13.09 31.50
N ASP A 15 13.79 -14.38 31.81
CA ASP A 15 13.98 -15.49 30.87
C ASP A 15 12.71 -15.80 30.03
N ASN A 16 11.63 -15.01 30.17
CA ASN A 16 10.30 -15.21 29.56
C ASN A 16 9.62 -16.55 29.93
N GLU A 17 10.01 -17.17 31.04
CA GLU A 17 9.46 -18.42 31.56
C GLU A 17 8.18 -18.18 32.41
N TYR A 18 7.21 -17.46 31.84
CA TYR A 18 6.01 -17.01 32.56
C TYR A 18 5.15 -18.16 33.10
N GLN A 19 5.05 -19.28 32.37
CA GLN A 19 4.31 -20.45 32.84
C GLN A 19 4.92 -21.04 34.12
N GLN A 20 6.25 -21.02 34.27
CA GLN A 20 6.90 -21.50 35.49
C GLN A 20 6.54 -20.63 36.71
N ILE A 21 6.36 -19.32 36.51
CA ILE A 21 5.88 -18.40 37.55
C ILE A 21 4.48 -18.80 37.98
N VAL A 22 3.58 -19.02 37.02
CA VAL A 22 2.19 -19.43 37.28
C VAL A 22 2.17 -20.75 38.05
N ASP A 23 2.82 -21.79 37.52
CA ASP A 23 2.85 -23.13 38.12
C ASP A 23 3.38 -23.07 39.56
N ARG A 24 4.49 -22.35 39.77
CA ARG A 24 5.11 -22.25 41.09
C ARG A 24 4.25 -21.54 42.12
N ILE A 25 3.57 -20.46 41.72
CA ILE A 25 2.68 -19.72 42.62
C ILE A 25 1.40 -20.51 42.87
N GLN A 26 0.92 -21.29 41.89
CA GLN A 26 -0.28 -22.11 42.05
C GLN A 26 -0.12 -23.21 43.11
N GLU A 27 1.11 -23.68 43.38
CA GLU A 27 1.42 -24.58 44.50
C GLU A 27 1.18 -23.96 45.89
N ILE A 28 1.19 -22.63 45.99
CA ILE A 28 0.92 -21.90 47.23
C ILE A 28 -0.60 -21.84 47.43
N PRO A 29 -1.15 -22.26 48.60
CA PRO A 29 -2.58 -22.17 48.87
C PRO A 29 -3.13 -20.75 48.68
N PRO A 30 -4.24 -20.55 47.96
CA PRO A 30 -4.80 -19.21 47.66
C PRO A 30 -4.92 -18.31 48.89
N ASP A 31 -5.45 -18.82 50.00
CA ASP A 31 -5.66 -18.07 51.26
C ASP A 31 -4.36 -17.59 51.94
N THR A 32 -3.21 -18.06 51.48
CA THR A 32 -1.88 -17.73 52.02
C THR A 32 -1.04 -16.86 51.10
N ARG A 33 -1.53 -16.56 49.89
CA ARG A 33 -0.85 -15.69 48.95
C ARG A 33 -0.99 -14.24 49.41
N ASP A 34 0.14 -13.57 49.54
CA ASP A 34 0.15 -12.14 49.86
C ASP A 34 0.06 -11.27 48.60
N TYR A 35 -0.02 -9.95 48.81
CA TYR A 35 -0.08 -8.95 47.76
C TYR A 35 0.96 -9.16 46.66
N GLU A 36 2.24 -9.31 47.03
CA GLU A 36 3.32 -9.45 46.04
C GLU A 36 3.19 -10.76 45.27
N THR A 37 2.81 -11.86 45.93
CA THR A 37 2.59 -13.15 45.27
C THR A 37 1.47 -13.07 44.24
N ILE A 38 0.34 -12.47 44.59
CA ILE A 38 -0.80 -12.28 43.67
C ILE A 38 -0.41 -11.32 42.54
N SER A 39 0.34 -10.27 42.85
CA SER A 39 0.80 -9.27 41.88
C SER A 39 1.75 -9.88 40.83
N GLN A 40 2.67 -10.78 41.24
CA GLN A 40 3.53 -11.52 40.29
C GLN A 40 2.75 -12.56 39.49
N LEU A 41 1.75 -13.22 40.08
CA LEU A 41 0.87 -14.15 39.37
C LEU A 41 0.08 -13.42 38.26
N ALA A 42 -0.54 -12.29 38.59
CA ALA A 42 -1.26 -11.49 37.61
C ALA A 42 -0.35 -10.97 36.49
N ARG A 43 0.88 -10.55 36.82
CA ARG A 43 1.87 -10.18 35.81
C ARG A 43 2.19 -11.35 34.88
N ALA A 44 2.38 -12.55 35.42
CA ALA A 44 2.64 -13.73 34.61
C ALA A 44 1.45 -14.07 33.71
N TYR A 45 0.22 -14.00 34.22
CA TYR A 45 -0.98 -14.17 33.40
C TYR A 45 -1.10 -13.14 32.28
N ASN A 46 -0.85 -11.86 32.55
CA ASN A 46 -0.83 -10.83 31.50
C ASN A 46 0.19 -11.13 30.39
N ASN A 47 1.40 -11.61 30.73
CA ASN A 47 2.40 -11.97 29.72
C ASN A 47 2.09 -13.30 28.99
N LEU A 48 1.22 -14.13 29.55
CA LEU A 48 0.67 -15.33 28.90
C LEU A 48 -0.61 -15.01 28.12
N GLU A 49 -1.05 -13.75 28.08
CA GLU A 49 -2.29 -13.30 27.43
C GLU A 49 -3.58 -13.81 28.11
N HIS A 50 -3.46 -14.32 29.33
CA HIS A 50 -4.57 -14.72 30.21
C HIS A 50 -5.14 -13.50 30.94
N TYR A 51 -5.60 -12.51 30.18
CA TYR A 51 -5.98 -11.19 30.71
C TYR A 51 -7.17 -11.26 31.68
N GLY A 52 -8.09 -12.20 31.48
CA GLY A 52 -9.23 -12.45 32.37
C GLY A 52 -8.78 -12.92 33.75
N GLU A 53 -7.94 -13.96 33.82
CA GLU A 53 -7.39 -14.44 35.10
C GLU A 53 -6.50 -13.39 35.76
N ALA A 54 -5.68 -12.66 34.99
CA ALA A 54 -4.87 -11.56 35.50
C ALA A 54 -5.74 -10.50 36.19
N LEU A 55 -6.82 -10.08 35.52
CA LEU A 55 -7.75 -9.09 36.05
C LEU A 55 -8.45 -9.60 37.32
N GLU A 56 -8.89 -10.86 37.36
CA GLU A 56 -9.48 -11.47 38.56
C GLU A 56 -8.51 -11.41 39.75
N GLN A 57 -7.25 -11.82 39.54
CA GLN A 57 -6.23 -11.77 40.58
C GLN A 57 -5.98 -10.32 41.06
N LEU A 58 -5.86 -9.35 40.14
CA LEU A 58 -5.61 -7.94 40.49
C LEU A 58 -6.77 -7.33 41.28
N LEU A 59 -8.02 -7.63 40.89
CA LEU A 59 -9.20 -7.15 41.60
C LEU A 59 -9.29 -7.70 43.04
N SER A 60 -8.80 -8.92 43.29
CA SER A 60 -8.78 -9.51 44.64
C SER A 60 -7.92 -8.74 45.64
N ILE A 61 -6.91 -8.00 45.16
CA ILE A 61 -5.97 -7.20 45.96
C ILE A 61 -6.15 -5.68 45.78
N ALA A 62 -7.27 -5.25 45.18
CA ALA A 62 -7.52 -3.84 44.88
C ALA A 62 -7.47 -2.92 46.11
N GLY A 63 -7.84 -3.43 47.30
CA GLY A 63 -7.78 -2.67 48.55
C GLY A 63 -6.35 -2.30 48.98
N GLU A 64 -5.36 -3.13 48.65
CA GLU A 64 -3.95 -2.89 48.97
C GLU A 64 -3.24 -2.15 47.82
N GLY A 65 -3.63 -2.40 46.57
CA GLY A 65 -2.96 -1.86 45.37
C GLY A 65 -3.26 -0.40 45.04
N GLY A 66 -4.17 0.28 45.74
CA GLY A 66 -4.64 1.62 45.38
C GLY A 66 -3.55 2.70 45.29
N ASN A 67 -2.42 2.54 46.00
CA ASN A 67 -1.26 3.45 45.95
C ASN A 67 -0.04 2.85 45.22
N ASP A 68 -0.20 1.71 44.56
CA ASP A 68 0.87 1.05 43.81
C ASP A 68 0.72 1.34 42.29
N PRO A 69 1.65 2.11 41.68
CA PRO A 69 1.59 2.39 40.26
C PRO A 69 1.68 1.13 39.38
N LEU A 70 2.40 0.09 39.82
CA LEU A 70 2.53 -1.16 39.04
C LEU A 70 1.23 -1.97 39.05
N TRP A 71 0.45 -1.90 40.13
CA TRP A 71 -0.87 -2.53 40.18
C TRP A 71 -1.84 -1.85 39.20
N HIS A 72 -1.87 -0.51 39.21
CA HIS A 72 -2.66 0.28 38.25
C HIS A 72 -2.23 0.03 36.80
N PHE A 73 -0.92 -0.05 36.54
CA PHE A 73 -0.40 -0.43 35.23
C PHE A 73 -0.88 -1.82 34.80
N ARG A 74 -0.77 -2.83 35.67
CA ARG A 74 -1.14 -4.21 35.35
C ARG A 74 -2.64 -4.37 35.11
N ILE A 75 -3.48 -3.69 35.89
CA ILE A 75 -4.93 -3.76 35.71
C ILE A 75 -5.36 -2.99 34.47
N GLY A 76 -4.74 -1.84 34.19
CA GLY A 76 -4.93 -1.11 32.93
C GLY A 76 -4.56 -1.96 31.72
N TYR A 77 -3.44 -2.67 31.78
CA TYR A 77 -3.00 -3.60 30.75
C TYR A 77 -4.03 -4.71 30.51
N SER A 78 -4.52 -5.36 31.56
CA SER A 78 -5.57 -6.38 31.43
C SER A 78 -6.86 -5.79 30.82
N TYR A 79 -7.30 -4.61 31.29
CA TYR A 79 -8.48 -3.94 30.74
C TYR A 79 -8.33 -3.58 29.25
N TYR A 80 -7.15 -3.12 28.83
CA TYR A 80 -6.88 -2.78 27.43
C TYR A 80 -7.06 -3.98 26.50
N TYR A 81 -6.43 -5.12 26.79
CA TYR A 81 -6.54 -6.30 25.95
C TYR A 81 -7.92 -6.96 26.00
N LEU A 82 -8.66 -6.78 27.12
CA LEU A 82 -10.08 -7.14 27.23
C LEU A 82 -11.03 -6.12 26.57
N LYS A 83 -10.50 -5.11 25.84
CA LYS A 83 -11.25 -4.03 25.17
C LYS A 83 -12.13 -3.20 26.10
N GLN A 84 -11.83 -3.20 27.40
CA GLN A 84 -12.49 -2.36 28.40
C GLN A 84 -11.77 -1.00 28.49
N TYR A 85 -11.83 -0.25 27.39
CA TYR A 85 -10.96 0.92 27.19
C TYR A 85 -11.16 2.03 28.22
N GLU A 86 -12.39 2.30 28.67
CA GLU A 86 -12.65 3.33 29.69
C GLU A 86 -12.03 2.97 31.06
N GLN A 87 -12.13 1.71 31.47
CA GLN A 87 -11.48 1.21 32.67
C GLN A 87 -9.95 1.23 32.53
N SER A 88 -9.45 0.88 31.35
CA SER A 88 -8.02 0.95 31.01
C SER A 88 -7.47 2.38 31.12
N ILE A 89 -8.17 3.36 30.55
CA ILE A 89 -7.82 4.78 30.62
C ILE A 89 -7.72 5.22 32.08
N SER A 90 -8.76 4.93 32.89
CA SER A 90 -8.79 5.29 34.30
C SER A 90 -7.60 4.69 35.07
N ALA A 91 -7.29 3.41 34.85
CA ALA A 91 -6.17 2.73 35.50
C ALA A 91 -4.81 3.33 35.09
N PHE A 92 -4.58 3.57 33.79
CA PHE A 92 -3.32 4.17 33.35
C PHE A 92 -3.16 5.64 33.77
N GLU A 93 -4.24 6.41 33.89
CA GLU A 93 -4.20 7.76 34.46
C GLU A 93 -3.81 7.73 35.95
N GLN A 94 -4.28 6.75 36.72
CA GLN A 94 -3.84 6.56 38.11
C GLN A 94 -2.37 6.11 38.19
N ALA A 95 -1.93 5.22 37.29
CA ALA A 95 -0.53 4.81 37.21
C ALA A 95 0.40 6.00 36.94
N ASP A 96 0.09 6.83 35.94
CA ASP A 96 0.85 8.03 35.59
C ASP A 96 0.83 9.08 36.71
N GLN A 97 -0.30 9.24 37.39
CA GLN A 97 -0.39 10.15 38.55
C GLN A 97 0.55 9.74 39.70
N LEU A 98 0.66 8.43 39.96
CA LEU A 98 1.50 7.87 41.03
C LEU A 98 2.98 7.79 40.64
N ALA A 99 3.28 7.50 39.38
CA ALA A 99 4.63 7.41 38.83
C ALA A 99 4.74 8.12 37.46
N PRO A 100 4.87 9.46 37.46
CA PRO A 100 4.87 10.23 36.21
C PRO A 100 6.10 9.94 35.34
N GLY A 101 5.90 9.93 34.03
CA GLY A 101 7.00 9.85 33.06
C GLY A 101 7.39 8.43 32.65
N ASP A 102 6.59 7.43 33.01
CA ASP A 102 6.72 6.06 32.49
C ASP A 102 6.27 6.00 31.02
N GLY A 103 7.17 5.59 30.13
CA GLY A 103 6.93 5.57 28.68
C GLY A 103 5.86 4.57 28.25
N ASP A 104 5.83 3.39 28.87
CA ASP A 104 4.89 2.31 28.55
C ASP A 104 3.47 2.71 28.97
N THR A 105 3.33 3.33 30.14
CA THR A 105 2.07 3.85 30.67
C THR A 105 1.48 4.90 29.72
N HIS A 106 2.29 5.87 29.26
CA HIS A 106 1.84 6.87 28.29
C HIS A 106 1.42 6.25 26.95
N MET A 107 2.18 5.27 26.46
CA MET A 107 1.87 4.57 25.21
C MET A 107 0.53 3.83 25.31
N LEU A 108 0.34 3.01 26.34
CA LEU A 108 -0.88 2.23 26.56
C LEU A 108 -2.10 3.11 26.88
N LEU A 109 -1.91 4.22 27.58
CA LEU A 109 -2.96 5.23 27.78
C LEU A 109 -3.39 5.84 26.44
N LYS A 110 -2.44 6.17 25.56
CA LYS A 110 -2.74 6.67 24.22
C LYS A 110 -3.51 5.63 23.40
N TRP A 111 -3.05 4.38 23.40
CA TRP A 111 -3.74 3.28 22.69
C TRP A 111 -5.14 3.04 23.24
N SER A 112 -5.32 3.06 24.57
CA SER A 112 -6.64 2.90 25.21
C SER A 112 -7.59 4.04 24.82
N ARG A 113 -7.11 5.29 24.77
CA ARG A 113 -7.91 6.43 24.30
C ARG A 113 -8.29 6.30 22.82
N SER A 114 -7.35 5.86 21.97
CA SER A 114 -7.64 5.59 20.56
C SER A 114 -8.69 4.49 20.39
N GLY A 115 -8.58 3.39 21.17
CA GLY A 115 -9.54 2.29 21.18
C GLY A 115 -10.94 2.73 21.60
N ALA A 116 -11.07 3.46 22.71
CA ALA A 116 -12.36 4.02 23.15
C ALA A 116 -13.00 4.93 22.10
N GLN A 117 -12.18 5.76 21.44
CA GLN A 117 -12.67 6.65 20.40
C GLN A 117 -13.10 5.89 19.14
N ARG A 118 -12.37 4.83 18.75
CA ARG A 118 -12.74 3.92 17.65
C ARG A 118 -14.07 3.22 17.95
N GLU A 119 -14.21 2.61 19.13
CA GLU A 119 -15.45 1.95 19.56
C GLU A 119 -16.65 2.90 19.48
N LYS A 120 -16.49 4.14 19.93
CA LYS A 120 -17.55 5.16 19.84
C LYS A 120 -17.94 5.50 18.40
N ARG A 121 -16.98 5.57 17.46
CA ARG A 121 -17.24 5.81 16.04
C ARG A 121 -17.96 4.62 15.40
N GLU A 122 -17.53 3.40 15.69
CA GLU A 122 -18.18 2.16 15.26
C GLU A 122 -19.63 2.09 15.72
N GLN A 123 -19.89 2.32 17.02
CA GLN A 123 -21.24 2.36 17.57
C GLN A 123 -22.12 3.43 16.92
N ALA A 124 -21.56 4.61 16.61
CA ALA A 124 -22.27 5.68 15.93
C ALA A 124 -22.64 5.30 14.49
N ARG A 125 -21.72 4.69 13.74
CA ARG A 125 -21.93 4.19 12.37
C ARG A 125 -23.00 3.11 12.33
N ARG A 126 -22.89 2.11 13.19
CA ARG A 126 -23.90 1.07 13.39
C ARG A 126 -25.28 1.67 13.66
N ALA A 127 -25.38 2.61 14.61
CA ALA A 127 -26.65 3.26 14.93
C ALA A 127 -27.21 4.08 13.75
N ALA A 128 -26.35 4.73 12.95
CA ALA A 128 -26.76 5.44 11.75
C ALA A 128 -27.31 4.50 10.67
N ALA A 129 -26.64 3.37 10.41
CA ALA A 129 -27.09 2.36 9.46
C ALA A 129 -28.46 1.77 9.84
N LEU A 130 -28.65 1.44 11.12
CA LEU A 130 -29.94 0.95 11.62
C LEU A 130 -31.06 2.01 11.54
N ARG A 131 -30.76 3.28 11.82
CA ARG A 131 -31.73 4.38 11.66
C ARG A 131 -32.13 4.60 10.21
N ALA A 132 -31.17 4.58 9.29
CA ALA A 132 -31.44 4.72 7.85
C ALA A 132 -32.36 3.60 7.35
N SER A 133 -32.14 2.37 7.81
CA SER A 133 -33.03 1.23 7.53
C SER A 133 -34.46 1.46 8.02
N ASN A 134 -34.62 1.88 9.28
CA ASN A 134 -35.95 2.09 9.86
C ASN A 134 -36.71 3.24 9.18
N ALA A 135 -36.01 4.26 8.69
CA ALA A 135 -36.59 5.40 7.98
C ALA A 135 -37.09 5.04 6.57
N GLN A 136 -36.50 4.04 5.91
CA GLN A 136 -36.96 3.51 4.62
C GLN A 136 -38.27 2.70 4.74
N GLY A 137 -38.73 2.41 5.98
CA GLY A 137 -39.99 1.77 6.28
C GLY A 137 -39.91 0.24 6.21
N ALA A 138 -40.43 -0.42 7.25
CA ALA A 138 -40.67 -1.88 7.28
C ALA A 138 -41.85 -2.31 6.38
N ALA A 139 -41.96 -1.71 5.18
CA ALA A 139 -43.10 -1.87 4.28
C ALA A 139 -42.91 -2.96 3.22
N ASP A 140 -41.70 -3.46 3.00
CA ASP A 140 -41.49 -4.67 2.21
C ASP A 140 -40.87 -5.74 3.11
N GLY A 141 -41.54 -6.89 3.23
CA GLY A 141 -40.78 -8.09 3.48
C GLY A 141 -39.69 -8.13 2.41
N ARG A 142 -38.42 -8.26 2.79
CA ARG A 142 -37.27 -8.13 1.87
C ARG A 142 -37.62 -8.82 0.56
N ASP A 143 -37.60 -8.06 -0.53
CA ASP A 143 -37.83 -8.63 -1.85
C ASP A 143 -36.63 -9.48 -2.22
N LEU A 144 -36.63 -10.71 -1.72
CA LEU A 144 -35.59 -11.70 -1.97
C LEU A 144 -35.45 -11.95 -3.47
N ASN A 145 -36.49 -11.72 -4.28
CA ASN A 145 -36.36 -11.85 -5.73
C ASN A 145 -35.45 -10.77 -6.29
N SER A 146 -35.63 -9.50 -5.91
CA SER A 146 -34.72 -8.42 -6.30
C SER A 146 -33.28 -8.68 -5.85
N PHE A 147 -33.10 -9.26 -4.67
CA PHE A 147 -31.77 -9.66 -4.20
C PHE A 147 -31.16 -10.81 -5.03
N ILE A 148 -31.93 -11.85 -5.34
CA ILE A 148 -31.47 -12.96 -6.18
C ILE A 148 -31.16 -12.48 -7.61
N GLU A 149 -31.97 -11.56 -8.16
CA GLU A 149 -31.72 -10.94 -9.47
C GLU A 149 -30.39 -10.17 -9.47
N TYR A 150 -30.10 -9.43 -8.40
CA TYR A 150 -28.80 -8.78 -8.22
C TYR A 150 -27.65 -9.80 -8.17
N CYS A 151 -27.85 -10.95 -7.52
CA CYS A 151 -26.82 -11.98 -7.37
C CYS A 151 -26.54 -12.79 -8.65
N ALA A 152 -27.29 -12.60 -9.74
CA ALA A 152 -27.21 -13.45 -10.93
C ALA A 152 -25.84 -13.45 -11.65
N ASP A 153 -25.06 -12.36 -11.57
CA ASP A 153 -23.71 -12.24 -12.14
C ASP A 153 -22.67 -11.89 -11.06
N PHE A 154 -22.95 -12.27 -9.81
CA PHE A 154 -22.14 -11.89 -8.66
C PHE A 154 -20.84 -12.71 -8.54
N TRP A 155 -20.88 -13.97 -8.94
CA TRP A 155 -19.78 -14.91 -8.73
C TRP A 155 -18.75 -14.89 -9.86
N GLU A 156 -17.48 -14.96 -9.49
CA GLU A 156 -16.39 -15.29 -10.40
C GLU A 156 -16.46 -16.79 -10.77
N ASP A 157 -16.31 -17.08 -12.06
CA ASP A 157 -16.31 -18.45 -12.57
C ASP A 157 -14.88 -18.94 -12.83
N SER A 158 -14.20 -19.38 -11.76
CA SER A 158 -12.85 -19.92 -11.82
C SER A 158 -12.77 -21.39 -11.38
N ASP A 159 -11.80 -22.13 -11.91
CA ASP A 159 -11.58 -23.54 -11.52
C ASP A 159 -11.24 -23.66 -10.04
N TYR A 160 -10.56 -22.66 -9.48
CA TYR A 160 -10.28 -22.59 -8.05
C TYR A 160 -11.56 -22.41 -7.24
N ALA A 161 -12.43 -21.45 -7.57
CA ALA A 161 -13.70 -21.24 -6.87
C ALA A 161 -14.57 -22.52 -6.89
N ARG A 162 -14.68 -23.18 -8.04
CA ARG A 162 -15.44 -24.44 -8.18
C ARG A 162 -14.87 -25.57 -7.33
N LYS A 163 -13.54 -25.63 -7.20
CA LYS A 163 -12.86 -26.68 -6.44
C LYS A 163 -12.96 -26.44 -4.94
N GLU A 164 -12.70 -25.23 -4.48
CA GLU A 164 -12.51 -24.95 -3.05
C GLU A 164 -13.80 -24.48 -2.34
N TYR A 165 -14.71 -23.78 -3.02
CA TYR A 165 -15.88 -23.17 -2.38
C TYR A 165 -17.22 -23.73 -2.86
N VAL A 166 -17.40 -23.89 -4.18
CA VAL A 166 -18.73 -24.15 -4.74
C VAL A 166 -19.20 -25.57 -4.42
N SER A 167 -20.29 -25.66 -3.68
CA SER A 167 -20.97 -26.89 -3.29
C SER A 167 -22.29 -27.07 -4.06
N ALA A 168 -22.92 -28.24 -3.96
CA ALA A 168 -24.28 -28.40 -4.48
C ALA A 168 -25.26 -27.48 -3.72
N PRO A 169 -26.35 -27.00 -4.35
CA PRO A 169 -27.37 -26.20 -3.66
C PRO A 169 -27.88 -26.90 -2.41
N PRO A 170 -27.99 -26.21 -1.26
CA PRO A 170 -28.32 -26.84 0.00
C PRO A 170 -29.80 -27.20 0.06
N SER A 171 -30.11 -28.38 0.60
CA SER A 171 -31.50 -28.79 0.89
C SER A 171 -31.99 -28.16 2.19
N ASP A 172 -33.31 -28.10 2.39
CA ASP A 172 -33.89 -27.59 3.64
C ASP A 172 -33.44 -28.40 4.87
N GLU A 173 -33.27 -29.72 4.72
CA GLU A 173 -32.70 -30.58 5.78
C GLU A 173 -31.22 -30.28 6.05
N GLY A 174 -30.44 -30.02 4.98
CA GLY A 174 -29.03 -29.64 5.10
C GLY A 174 -28.85 -28.30 5.81
N ILE A 175 -29.68 -27.31 5.47
CA ILE A 175 -29.71 -25.99 6.14
C ILE A 175 -30.01 -26.17 7.63
N ALA A 176 -31.10 -26.88 7.97
CA ALA A 176 -31.48 -27.10 9.36
C ALA A 176 -30.38 -27.82 10.17
N SER A 177 -29.67 -28.77 9.55
CA SER A 177 -28.54 -29.46 10.17
C SER A 177 -27.33 -28.55 10.38
N VAL A 178 -27.02 -27.63 9.47
CA VAL A 178 -25.93 -26.65 9.64
C VAL A 178 -26.29 -25.64 10.72
N GLU A 179 -27.50 -25.07 10.70
CA GLU A 179 -27.98 -24.16 11.74
C GLU A 179 -27.94 -24.79 13.14
N GLN A 180 -28.30 -26.08 13.25
CA GLN A 180 -28.23 -26.81 14.52
C GLN A 180 -26.80 -26.96 15.04
N GLU A 181 -25.82 -27.18 14.16
CA GLU A 181 -24.42 -27.34 14.53
C GLU A 181 -23.78 -26.00 14.92
N LEU A 182 -24.10 -24.94 14.17
CA LEU A 182 -23.62 -23.59 14.46
C LEU A 182 -24.32 -22.96 15.67
N GLY A 183 -25.55 -23.37 15.98
CA GLY A 183 -26.37 -22.78 17.04
C GLY A 183 -27.07 -21.47 16.66
N TYR A 184 -27.05 -21.10 15.37
CA TYR A 184 -27.58 -19.85 14.84
C TYR A 184 -28.49 -20.07 13.63
N LYS A 185 -29.53 -19.24 13.51
CA LYS A 185 -30.34 -19.13 12.28
C LYS A 185 -29.64 -18.29 11.24
N LEU A 186 -29.46 -18.84 10.04
CA LEU A 186 -28.81 -18.12 8.96
C LEU A 186 -29.76 -17.07 8.35
N PRO A 187 -29.23 -15.90 7.90
CA PRO A 187 -30.03 -14.88 7.24
C PRO A 187 -30.81 -15.43 6.04
N SER A 188 -32.05 -14.97 5.86
CA SER A 188 -32.88 -15.42 4.71
C SER A 188 -32.27 -15.05 3.36
N SER A 189 -31.60 -13.91 3.26
CA SER A 189 -30.83 -13.49 2.08
C SER A 189 -29.63 -14.40 1.82
N TYR A 190 -28.92 -14.81 2.88
CA TYR A 190 -27.82 -15.78 2.77
C TYR A 190 -28.31 -17.10 2.20
N ILE A 191 -29.35 -17.69 2.79
CA ILE A 191 -29.94 -18.95 2.31
C ILE A 191 -30.41 -18.84 0.86
N ALA A 192 -31.08 -17.73 0.50
CA ALA A 192 -31.57 -17.49 -0.85
C ALA A 192 -30.44 -17.47 -1.88
N MET A 193 -29.35 -16.77 -1.59
CA MET A 193 -28.15 -16.71 -2.44
C MET A 193 -27.48 -18.09 -2.56
N MET A 194 -27.34 -18.80 -1.44
CA MET A 194 -26.72 -20.13 -1.41
C MET A 194 -27.53 -21.20 -2.16
N LYS A 195 -28.85 -21.02 -2.28
CA LYS A 195 -29.70 -21.86 -3.14
C LYS A 195 -29.50 -21.60 -4.63
N GLN A 196 -29.00 -20.43 -5.03
CA GLN A 196 -28.60 -20.13 -6.40
C GLN A 196 -27.20 -20.68 -6.70
N GLN A 197 -26.23 -20.40 -5.83
CA GLN A 197 -24.89 -21.00 -5.86
C GLN A 197 -24.33 -21.07 -4.43
N ASN A 198 -23.96 -22.27 -4.00
CA ASN A 198 -23.63 -22.55 -2.60
C ASN A 198 -22.14 -22.34 -2.32
N GLY A 199 -21.77 -21.11 -2.04
CA GLY A 199 -20.39 -20.65 -1.83
C GLY A 199 -19.70 -20.27 -3.13
N GLY A 200 -18.62 -19.49 -3.03
CA GLY A 200 -17.85 -19.05 -4.18
C GLY A 200 -16.97 -17.85 -3.91
N ILE A 201 -16.36 -17.32 -4.96
CA ILE A 201 -15.58 -16.09 -4.95
C ILE A 201 -16.39 -15.01 -5.67
N PRO A 202 -16.65 -13.85 -5.06
CA PRO A 202 -17.38 -12.76 -5.72
C PRO A 202 -16.49 -12.07 -6.76
N ARG A 203 -17.09 -11.47 -7.80
CA ARG A 203 -16.34 -10.61 -8.75
C ARG A 203 -15.83 -9.33 -8.09
N ASN A 204 -16.62 -8.79 -7.15
CA ASN A 204 -16.27 -7.64 -6.34
C ASN A 204 -15.91 -8.12 -4.95
N THR A 205 -14.66 -7.90 -4.55
CA THR A 205 -14.07 -8.51 -3.34
C THR A 205 -13.84 -7.50 -2.24
N CYS A 206 -13.96 -6.18 -2.49
CA CYS A 206 -13.65 -5.15 -1.51
C CYS A 206 -14.92 -4.55 -0.90
N PHE A 207 -14.89 -4.26 0.40
CA PHE A 207 -15.95 -3.52 1.10
C PHE A 207 -15.35 -2.25 1.72
N PRO A 208 -15.86 -1.05 1.37
CA PRO A 208 -15.35 0.20 1.90
C PRO A 208 -15.58 0.34 3.42
N VAL A 209 -14.58 0.83 4.15
CA VAL A 209 -14.68 1.15 5.58
C VAL A 209 -14.08 2.52 5.88
N GLU A 210 -14.50 3.14 6.99
CA GLU A 210 -13.97 4.44 7.44
C GLU A 210 -12.89 4.30 8.54
N GLU A 211 -12.67 3.08 9.06
CA GLU A 211 -11.58 2.80 9.99
C GLU A 211 -10.56 1.89 9.33
N SER A 212 -9.30 2.22 9.54
CA SER A 212 -8.20 1.39 9.06
C SER A 212 -8.19 0.03 9.76
N THR A 213 -7.88 -0.97 8.95
CA THR A 213 -7.56 -2.34 9.36
C THR A 213 -6.05 -2.45 9.61
N SER A 214 -5.55 -3.64 9.93
CA SER A 214 -4.11 -3.92 10.00
C SER A 214 -3.37 -3.70 8.68
N TRP A 215 -4.06 -3.78 7.53
CA TRP A 215 -3.43 -3.80 6.21
C TRP A 215 -3.96 -2.77 5.20
N ALA A 216 -5.12 -2.14 5.44
CA ALA A 216 -5.70 -1.12 4.57
C ALA A 216 -6.29 0.06 5.35
N GLU A 217 -6.25 1.25 4.75
CA GLU A 217 -6.74 2.46 5.42
C GLU A 217 -8.28 2.62 5.33
N ASP A 218 -8.88 2.12 4.26
CA ASP A 218 -10.24 2.50 3.82
C ASP A 218 -11.11 1.34 3.27
N HIS A 219 -10.63 0.10 3.37
CA HIS A 219 -11.40 -1.07 2.95
C HIS A 219 -10.99 -2.37 3.67
N ILE A 220 -11.86 -3.37 3.57
CA ILE A 220 -11.52 -4.79 3.75
C ILE A 220 -11.68 -5.51 2.42
N ALA A 221 -11.06 -6.68 2.27
CA ALA A 221 -11.23 -7.55 1.12
C ALA A 221 -11.64 -8.94 1.58
N ILE A 222 -12.43 -9.64 0.77
CA ILE A 222 -12.78 -11.05 0.95
C ILE A 222 -12.21 -11.89 -0.19
N SER A 223 -11.75 -13.10 0.14
CA SER A 223 -11.27 -14.08 -0.84
C SER A 223 -12.36 -15.07 -1.24
N GLY A 224 -13.40 -15.21 -0.43
CA GLY A 224 -14.53 -16.06 -0.74
C GLY A 224 -15.67 -15.91 0.27
N ILE A 225 -16.79 -16.54 -0.06
CA ILE A 225 -17.96 -16.65 0.79
C ILE A 225 -18.28 -18.13 0.96
N ALA A 226 -18.44 -18.54 2.22
CA ALA A 226 -18.64 -19.92 2.61
C ALA A 226 -19.99 -20.47 2.11
N GLY A 227 -20.00 -21.70 1.58
CA GLY A 227 -21.23 -22.43 1.32
C GLY A 227 -21.87 -22.99 2.59
N ILE A 228 -23.19 -23.17 2.59
CA ILE A 228 -23.92 -23.95 3.60
C ILE A 228 -23.63 -25.43 3.35
N GLY A 229 -22.78 -26.04 4.16
CA GLY A 229 -22.41 -27.44 4.00
C GLY A 229 -21.20 -27.84 4.83
N ARG A 230 -20.68 -29.04 4.52
CA ARG A 230 -19.52 -29.68 5.18
C ARG A 230 -18.59 -30.37 4.19
N ASP A 231 -18.90 -30.31 2.89
CA ASP A 231 -18.23 -31.06 1.84
C ASP A 231 -16.98 -30.36 1.29
N LYS A 232 -16.83 -29.06 1.60
CA LYS A 232 -15.68 -28.23 1.26
C LYS A 232 -14.99 -27.74 2.52
N SER A 233 -13.69 -27.47 2.43
CA SER A 233 -12.91 -26.95 3.55
C SER A 233 -13.39 -25.59 4.03
N TYR A 234 -13.72 -24.71 3.07
CA TYR A 234 -14.24 -23.36 3.34
C TYR A 234 -15.76 -23.29 3.44
N ALA A 235 -16.48 -24.42 3.56
CA ALA A 235 -17.90 -24.39 3.90
C ALA A 235 -18.10 -24.02 5.37
N LEU A 236 -19.29 -23.55 5.75
CA LEU A 236 -19.58 -23.10 7.13
C LEU A 236 -19.20 -24.13 8.20
N CYS A 237 -19.42 -25.41 7.91
CA CYS A 237 -19.09 -26.55 8.78
C CYS A 237 -18.01 -27.46 8.13
N GLY A 238 -17.13 -26.86 7.32
CA GLY A 238 -15.92 -27.51 6.79
C GLY A 238 -14.80 -27.58 7.83
N ASP A 239 -13.67 -28.22 7.48
CA ASP A 239 -12.51 -28.34 8.38
C ASP A 239 -11.77 -27.02 8.60
N LEU A 240 -11.96 -26.03 7.74
CA LEU A 240 -11.53 -24.63 7.91
C LEU A 240 -12.73 -23.68 8.08
N GLY A 241 -13.88 -24.21 8.49
CA GLY A 241 -15.14 -23.47 8.65
C GLY A 241 -15.23 -22.67 9.95
N SER A 242 -16.45 -22.25 10.29
CA SER A 242 -16.69 -21.31 11.40
C SER A 242 -16.22 -21.83 12.76
N GLN A 243 -16.45 -23.10 13.08
CA GLN A 243 -16.02 -23.67 14.36
C GLN A 243 -14.50 -23.74 14.47
N PHE A 244 -13.80 -24.11 13.39
CA PHE A 244 -12.34 -24.13 13.37
C PHE A 244 -11.75 -22.74 13.64
N MET A 245 -12.28 -21.69 12.99
CA MET A 245 -11.81 -20.33 13.21
C MET A 245 -12.04 -19.87 14.67
N ILE A 246 -13.18 -20.21 15.27
CA ILE A 246 -13.48 -19.84 16.66
C ILE A 246 -12.62 -20.64 17.65
N GLU A 247 -12.57 -21.96 17.52
CA GLU A 247 -11.95 -22.86 18.50
C GLU A 247 -10.43 -22.92 18.39
N GLU A 248 -9.89 -22.97 17.16
CA GLU A 248 -8.45 -23.16 16.92
C GLU A 248 -7.72 -21.84 16.67
N TRP A 249 -8.39 -20.85 16.04
CA TRP A 249 -7.81 -19.52 15.77
C TRP A 249 -8.23 -18.44 16.77
N GLY A 250 -9.08 -18.78 17.75
CA GLY A 250 -9.45 -17.88 18.84
C GLY A 250 -10.35 -16.71 18.45
N TYR A 251 -10.99 -16.77 17.27
CA TYR A 251 -11.98 -15.77 16.89
C TYR A 251 -13.17 -15.75 17.87
N PRO A 252 -13.81 -14.59 18.07
CA PRO A 252 -14.84 -14.46 19.09
C PRO A 252 -16.05 -15.36 18.82
N ASP A 253 -16.48 -16.12 19.82
CA ASP A 253 -17.70 -16.95 19.79
C ASP A 253 -18.95 -16.07 19.95
N ILE A 254 -19.26 -15.31 18.89
CA ILE A 254 -20.34 -14.32 18.86
C ILE A 254 -21.29 -14.51 17.66
N GLY A 255 -21.04 -15.53 16.84
CA GLY A 255 -21.79 -15.78 15.62
C GLY A 255 -21.10 -16.73 14.65
N VAL A 256 -21.24 -16.46 13.35
CA VAL A 256 -20.83 -17.39 12.28
C VAL A 256 -19.81 -16.74 11.37
N VAL A 257 -18.64 -17.36 11.16
CA VAL A 257 -17.67 -16.94 10.14
C VAL A 257 -18.18 -17.34 8.76
N ILE A 258 -18.29 -16.37 7.86
CA ILE A 258 -18.91 -16.56 6.53
C ILE A 258 -18.00 -16.21 5.36
N GLY A 259 -16.87 -15.55 5.60
CA GLY A 259 -15.92 -15.19 4.56
C GLY A 259 -14.51 -15.12 5.10
N ASP A 260 -13.57 -15.62 4.31
CA ASP A 260 -12.13 -15.46 4.51
C ASP A 260 -11.63 -14.22 3.77
N CYS A 261 -10.48 -13.72 4.21
CA CYS A 261 -9.81 -12.56 3.67
C CYS A 261 -8.43 -12.97 3.10
N PRO A 262 -7.80 -12.14 2.24
CA PRO A 262 -6.53 -12.47 1.58
C PRO A 262 -5.35 -12.76 2.51
N SER A 263 -5.48 -12.48 3.81
CA SER A 263 -4.47 -12.68 4.83
C SER A 263 -4.26 -14.15 5.23
N ALA A 264 -4.96 -15.11 4.61
CA ALA A 264 -4.89 -16.53 4.97
C ALA A 264 -5.34 -16.85 6.41
N GLY A 265 -6.39 -16.15 6.86
CA GLY A 265 -7.07 -16.42 8.14
C GLY A 265 -6.71 -15.49 9.29
N HIS A 266 -5.83 -14.51 9.06
CA HIS A 266 -5.50 -13.45 10.03
C HIS A 266 -6.59 -12.36 10.13
N ASP A 267 -7.57 -12.38 9.23
CA ASP A 267 -8.83 -11.69 9.37
C ASP A 267 -9.99 -12.45 8.69
N VAL A 268 -11.21 -12.20 9.17
CA VAL A 268 -12.43 -12.86 8.69
C VAL A 268 -13.64 -11.93 8.68
N VAL A 269 -14.66 -12.30 7.90
CA VAL A 269 -15.99 -11.69 7.94
C VAL A 269 -16.96 -12.61 8.68
N MET A 270 -17.70 -12.06 9.65
CA MET A 270 -18.63 -12.80 10.50
C MET A 270 -20.03 -12.19 10.48
N LEU A 271 -21.03 -13.06 10.64
CA LEU A 271 -22.37 -12.69 11.09
C LEU A 271 -22.36 -12.55 12.61
N ASP A 272 -22.65 -11.35 13.13
CA ASP A 272 -22.64 -11.04 14.56
C ASP A 272 -24.06 -11.07 15.14
N TYR A 273 -24.26 -11.97 16.12
CA TYR A 273 -25.55 -12.21 16.76
C TYR A 273 -25.65 -11.59 18.17
N ARG A 274 -24.64 -10.87 18.67
CA ARG A 274 -24.62 -10.29 20.04
C ARG A 274 -25.86 -9.47 20.36
N TYR A 275 -26.41 -8.78 19.37
CA TYR A 275 -27.52 -7.85 19.56
C TYR A 275 -28.90 -8.42 19.23
N CYS A 276 -28.98 -9.40 18.31
CA CYS A 276 -30.24 -9.94 17.83
C CYS A 276 -30.59 -11.32 18.44
N GLY A 277 -29.61 -11.99 19.06
CA GLY A 277 -29.74 -13.35 19.58
C GLY A 277 -29.76 -14.41 18.47
N PRO A 278 -29.68 -15.70 18.81
CA PRO A 278 -29.40 -16.76 17.84
C PRO A 278 -30.44 -16.97 16.72
N GLU A 279 -31.66 -16.45 16.91
CA GLU A 279 -32.76 -16.54 15.95
C GLU A 279 -33.03 -15.21 15.21
N GLY A 280 -32.26 -14.17 15.50
CA GLY A 280 -32.44 -12.82 14.94
C GLY A 280 -31.74 -12.62 13.60
N GLU A 281 -31.94 -11.46 12.99
CA GLU A 281 -31.13 -11.04 11.84
C GLU A 281 -29.78 -10.49 12.34
N PRO A 282 -28.66 -11.13 12.03
CA PRO A 282 -27.33 -10.66 12.43
C PRO A 282 -26.88 -9.48 11.58
N GLU A 283 -25.99 -8.68 12.15
CA GLU A 283 -25.17 -7.72 11.39
C GLU A 283 -23.92 -8.41 10.82
N VAL A 284 -23.23 -7.74 9.90
CA VAL A 284 -21.98 -8.24 9.31
C VAL A 284 -20.82 -7.41 9.82
N ILE A 285 -19.79 -8.08 10.33
CA ILE A 285 -18.58 -7.48 10.88
C ILE A 285 -17.33 -8.08 10.24
N HIS A 286 -16.24 -7.33 10.27
CA HIS A 286 -14.89 -7.83 10.06
C HIS A 286 -14.19 -7.99 11.41
N VAL A 287 -13.38 -9.03 11.56
CA VAL A 287 -12.57 -9.28 12.76
C VAL A 287 -11.12 -9.47 12.36
N ASP A 288 -10.24 -8.63 12.93
CA ASP A 288 -8.81 -8.56 12.63
C ASP A 288 -7.98 -9.17 13.76
N GLN A 289 -7.46 -10.38 13.56
CA GLN A 289 -6.73 -11.13 14.58
C GLN A 289 -5.40 -10.46 14.93
N GLU A 290 -4.70 -9.86 13.96
CA GLU A 290 -3.43 -9.17 14.18
C GLU A 290 -3.59 -7.90 15.03
N ASN A 291 -4.79 -7.32 15.03
CA ASN A 291 -5.14 -6.16 15.84
C ASN A 291 -5.95 -6.55 17.09
N ASN A 292 -5.55 -7.61 17.79
CA ASN A 292 -6.24 -8.09 19.01
C ASN A 292 -7.74 -8.37 18.78
N TYR A 293 -8.07 -9.06 17.67
CA TYR A 293 -9.44 -9.38 17.26
C TYR A 293 -10.33 -8.13 17.17
N GLU A 294 -9.83 -7.04 16.57
CA GLU A 294 -10.58 -5.79 16.42
C GLU A 294 -11.80 -5.97 15.53
N ILE A 295 -12.95 -5.50 16.02
CA ILE A 295 -14.23 -5.65 15.35
C ILE A 295 -14.56 -4.36 14.61
N THR A 296 -14.76 -4.46 13.30
CA THR A 296 -15.19 -3.36 12.44
C THR A 296 -16.59 -3.65 11.93
N PHE A 297 -17.54 -2.74 12.14
CA PHE A 297 -18.90 -2.87 11.61
C PHE A 297 -18.90 -2.65 10.10
N LEU A 298 -19.41 -3.62 9.34
CA LEU A 298 -19.51 -3.54 7.88
C LEU A 298 -20.92 -3.17 7.44
N ALA A 299 -21.91 -3.95 7.88
CA ALA A 299 -23.28 -3.77 7.41
C ALA A 299 -24.31 -4.23 8.44
N LYS A 300 -25.51 -3.63 8.37
CA LYS A 300 -26.63 -3.96 9.27
C LYS A 300 -27.24 -5.36 9.03
N ASP A 301 -27.02 -5.95 7.85
CA ASP A 301 -27.52 -7.26 7.44
C ASP A 301 -26.71 -7.78 6.24
N TYR A 302 -26.84 -9.08 5.95
CA TYR A 302 -26.06 -9.74 4.89
C TYR A 302 -26.35 -9.18 3.48
N GLU A 303 -27.59 -8.81 3.18
CA GLU A 303 -27.92 -8.24 1.86
C GLU A 303 -27.22 -6.90 1.65
N THR A 304 -27.21 -6.04 2.67
CA THR A 304 -26.51 -4.74 2.62
C THR A 304 -25.01 -4.93 2.42
N PHE A 305 -24.40 -5.93 3.07
CA PHE A 305 -23.00 -6.27 2.88
C PHE A 305 -22.71 -6.67 1.42
N ILE A 306 -23.46 -7.64 0.90
CA ILE A 306 -23.27 -8.16 -0.47
C ILE A 306 -23.45 -7.06 -1.53
N ARG A 307 -24.41 -6.15 -1.34
CA ARG A 307 -24.63 -5.01 -2.25
C ARG A 307 -23.56 -3.92 -2.14
N GLY A 308 -22.83 -3.87 -1.03
CA GLY A 308 -21.78 -2.88 -0.79
C GLY A 308 -20.41 -3.27 -1.32
N LEU A 309 -20.25 -4.50 -1.83
CA LEU A 309 -19.00 -4.96 -2.41
C LEU A 309 -18.69 -4.23 -3.74
N VAL A 310 -17.47 -3.72 -3.84
CA VAL A 310 -16.92 -3.01 -5.00
C VAL A 310 -15.72 -3.75 -5.58
N SER A 311 -15.37 -3.43 -6.83
CA SER A 311 -14.17 -3.97 -7.49
C SER A 311 -12.90 -3.51 -6.76
N GLU A 312 -11.90 -4.38 -6.68
CA GLU A 312 -10.57 -4.02 -6.18
C GLU A 312 -9.91 -2.90 -6.99
N GLU A 313 -10.31 -2.74 -8.26
CA GLU A 313 -9.84 -1.67 -9.15
C GLU A 313 -10.16 -0.26 -8.61
N VAL A 314 -11.12 -0.12 -7.69
CA VAL A 314 -11.41 1.15 -7.01
C VAL A 314 -10.24 1.60 -6.13
N TYR A 315 -9.42 0.65 -5.67
CA TYR A 315 -8.26 0.85 -4.80
C TYR A 315 -6.93 0.68 -5.55
N ASP A 316 -6.94 0.49 -6.86
CA ASP A 316 -5.74 0.41 -7.69
C ASP A 316 -5.14 1.82 -7.89
N THR A 317 -4.10 2.13 -7.13
CA THR A 317 -3.35 3.39 -7.21
C THR A 317 -2.21 3.33 -8.23
N SER A 318 -2.02 2.23 -8.95
CA SER A 318 -0.81 2.01 -9.76
C SER A 318 -0.58 3.07 -10.83
N GLU A 319 -1.63 3.62 -11.44
CA GLU A 319 -1.50 4.71 -12.41
C GLU A 319 -1.12 6.03 -11.73
N GLU A 320 -1.70 6.34 -10.55
CA GLU A 320 -1.32 7.54 -9.78
C GLU A 320 0.14 7.44 -9.31
N ASP A 321 0.52 6.29 -8.75
CA ASP A 321 1.88 5.99 -8.31
C ASP A 321 2.88 6.08 -9.47
N LYS A 322 2.50 5.58 -10.66
CA LYS A 322 3.29 5.74 -11.88
C LYS A 322 3.48 7.20 -12.25
N GLN A 323 2.42 8.01 -12.21
CA GLN A 323 2.51 9.45 -12.52
C GLN A 323 3.38 10.18 -11.49
N ASP A 324 3.31 9.80 -10.22
CA ASP A 324 4.16 10.33 -9.16
C ASP A 324 5.63 10.00 -9.40
N ASP A 325 5.94 8.76 -9.76
CA ASP A 325 7.28 8.34 -10.10
C ASP A 325 7.79 8.99 -11.39
N LEU A 326 6.94 9.22 -12.39
CA LEU A 326 7.30 9.98 -13.60
C LEU A 326 7.65 11.43 -13.25
N ARG A 327 6.86 12.09 -12.39
CA ARG A 327 7.19 13.43 -11.87
C ARG A 327 8.50 13.43 -11.09
N LYS A 328 8.70 12.41 -10.26
CA LYS A 328 9.90 12.21 -9.44
C LYS A 328 11.15 12.11 -10.30
N VAL A 329 11.16 11.27 -11.33
CA VAL A 329 12.34 11.09 -12.19
C VAL A 329 12.55 12.26 -13.16
N ALA A 330 11.48 12.94 -13.59
CA ALA A 330 11.58 14.08 -14.48
C ALA A 330 12.15 15.34 -13.78
N ALA A 331 11.70 15.63 -12.55
CA ALA A 331 11.94 16.93 -11.91
C ALA A 331 12.51 16.86 -10.48
N GLY A 332 12.52 15.67 -9.85
CA GLY A 332 13.03 15.51 -8.50
C GLY A 332 14.48 15.97 -8.39
N GLN A 333 14.78 16.69 -7.29
CA GLN A 333 16.15 17.11 -7.00
C GLN A 333 17.04 15.89 -6.76
N PHE A 334 18.20 15.88 -7.40
CA PHE A 334 19.23 14.88 -7.14
C PHE A 334 19.74 15.02 -5.71
N SER A 335 20.14 13.88 -5.13
CA SER A 335 20.82 13.89 -3.84
C SER A 335 22.08 14.77 -3.92
N PRO A 336 22.53 15.38 -2.81
CA PRO A 336 23.75 16.17 -2.83
C PRO A 336 24.95 15.40 -3.39
N LEU A 337 25.00 14.09 -3.14
CA LEU A 337 26.04 13.22 -3.68
C LEU A 337 25.88 13.02 -5.18
N LEU A 338 24.69 12.65 -5.67
CA LEU A 338 24.48 12.43 -7.10
C LEU A 338 24.74 13.70 -7.91
N GLN A 339 24.30 14.86 -7.42
CA GLN A 339 24.61 16.15 -8.05
C GLN A 339 26.12 16.40 -8.12
N GLU A 340 26.84 16.19 -7.01
CA GLU A 340 28.30 16.35 -6.97
C GLU A 340 29.00 15.42 -7.98
N LEU A 341 28.53 14.17 -8.11
CA LEU A 341 29.08 13.22 -9.08
C LEU A 341 28.83 13.67 -10.53
N CYS A 342 27.63 14.17 -10.83
CA CYS A 342 27.29 14.75 -12.13
C CYS A 342 28.15 15.97 -12.46
N ASP A 343 28.41 16.85 -11.49
CA ASP A 343 29.21 18.07 -11.70
C ASP A 343 30.71 17.77 -11.94
N LYS A 344 31.21 16.65 -11.41
CA LYS A 344 32.63 16.25 -11.52
C LYS A 344 32.97 15.46 -12.78
N VAL A 345 31.98 14.84 -13.42
CA VAL A 345 32.22 13.95 -14.55
C VAL A 345 32.66 14.74 -15.78
N THR A 346 33.55 14.16 -16.58
CA THR A 346 34.05 14.75 -17.82
C THR A 346 33.96 13.74 -18.94
N GLY A 347 33.71 14.19 -20.18
CA GLY A 347 33.61 13.31 -21.35
C GLY A 347 32.23 12.74 -21.64
N VAL A 348 31.21 13.09 -20.83
CA VAL A 348 29.80 12.87 -21.11
C VAL A 348 29.08 14.20 -20.91
N ASP A 349 28.54 14.76 -21.98
CA ASP A 349 27.69 15.95 -21.89
C ASP A 349 26.29 15.53 -21.39
N ASN A 350 25.57 16.44 -20.73
CA ASN A 350 24.18 16.22 -20.28
C ASN A 350 23.94 14.94 -19.46
N ILE A 351 24.90 14.54 -18.60
CA ILE A 351 24.78 13.33 -17.77
C ILE A 351 23.50 13.28 -16.92
N GLU A 352 23.05 14.43 -16.42
CA GLU A 352 21.79 14.52 -15.67
C GLU A 352 20.60 14.14 -16.55
N GLY A 353 20.52 14.67 -17.78
CA GLY A 353 19.49 14.29 -18.74
C GLY A 353 19.49 12.79 -19.06
N ILE A 354 20.68 12.20 -19.23
CA ILE A 354 20.84 10.75 -19.45
C ILE A 354 20.29 9.94 -18.27
N ILE A 355 20.64 10.32 -17.03
CA ILE A 355 20.12 9.66 -15.82
C ILE A 355 18.60 9.73 -15.79
N ARG A 356 18.04 10.93 -16.02
CA ARG A 356 16.58 11.13 -16.04
C ARG A 356 15.92 10.30 -17.13
N SER A 357 16.48 10.25 -18.34
CA SER A 357 15.98 9.44 -19.46
C SER A 357 15.95 7.94 -19.13
N ILE A 358 17.04 7.40 -18.57
CA ILE A 358 17.11 6.00 -18.14
C ILE A 358 16.03 5.72 -17.08
N CYS A 359 15.91 6.58 -16.07
CA CYS A 359 14.94 6.41 -14.99
C CYS A 359 13.49 6.56 -15.46
N THR A 360 13.19 7.51 -16.35
CA THR A 360 11.87 7.63 -17.01
C THR A 360 11.51 6.35 -17.76
N ALA A 361 12.44 5.79 -18.53
CA ALA A 361 12.19 4.55 -19.24
C ALA A 361 11.96 3.36 -18.30
N ILE A 362 12.64 3.31 -17.15
CA ILE A 362 12.39 2.32 -16.10
C ILE A 362 10.95 2.44 -15.56
N VAL A 363 10.48 3.66 -15.26
CA VAL A 363 9.11 3.89 -14.77
C VAL A 363 8.07 3.55 -15.83
N GLU A 364 8.29 3.91 -17.10
CA GLU A 364 7.38 3.58 -18.20
C GLU A 364 7.24 2.07 -18.41
N GLU A 365 8.35 1.32 -18.31
CA GLU A 365 8.35 -0.13 -18.51
C GLU A 365 7.79 -0.90 -17.32
N LYS A 366 8.01 -0.42 -16.09
CA LYS A 366 7.64 -1.13 -14.86
C LYS A 366 6.38 -0.62 -14.17
N GLY A 367 5.94 0.58 -14.51
CA GLY A 367 4.91 1.32 -13.77
C GLY A 367 5.39 2.01 -12.49
N HIS A 368 6.65 1.84 -12.08
CA HIS A 368 7.19 2.41 -10.84
C HIS A 368 8.71 2.57 -10.88
N PHE A 369 9.26 3.42 -10.02
CA PHE A 369 10.69 3.72 -9.95
C PHE A 369 11.42 2.77 -9.01
N SER A 370 11.89 1.65 -9.55
CA SER A 370 12.73 0.68 -8.83
C SER A 370 13.78 0.04 -9.73
N LEU A 371 14.95 -0.24 -9.16
CA LEU A 371 16.05 -0.88 -9.87
C LEU A 371 16.09 -2.39 -9.59
N HIS A 372 15.89 -3.22 -10.61
CA HIS A 372 15.86 -4.68 -10.50
C HIS A 372 16.93 -5.36 -11.39
N VAL A 373 16.84 -6.68 -11.58
CA VAL A 373 17.74 -7.49 -12.42
C VAL A 373 17.28 -7.47 -13.88
N ASP A 374 17.12 -6.27 -14.42
CA ASP A 374 16.80 -5.99 -15.82
C ASP A 374 17.87 -5.09 -16.44
N GLU A 375 17.89 -5.04 -17.78
CA GLU A 375 18.96 -4.37 -18.53
C GLU A 375 19.09 -2.88 -18.20
N ARG A 376 17.99 -2.13 -18.10
CA ARG A 376 18.03 -0.68 -17.81
C ARG A 376 18.43 -0.39 -16.37
N SER A 377 17.88 -1.15 -15.42
CA SER A 377 18.28 -1.02 -14.02
C SER A 377 19.76 -1.34 -13.83
N THR A 378 20.22 -2.38 -14.52
CA THR A 378 21.63 -2.79 -14.56
C THR A 378 22.53 -1.70 -15.13
N LEU A 379 22.12 -1.03 -16.22
CA LEU A 379 22.80 0.15 -16.75
C LEU A 379 22.87 1.28 -15.71
N MET A 380 21.81 1.49 -14.94
CA MET A 380 21.78 2.50 -13.89
C MET A 380 22.71 2.16 -12.72
N TYR A 381 22.85 0.89 -12.35
CA TYR A 381 23.85 0.46 -11.37
C TYR A 381 25.28 0.69 -11.89
N ASP A 382 25.55 0.35 -13.16
CA ASP A 382 26.84 0.57 -13.81
C ASP A 382 27.20 2.06 -13.86
N LEU A 383 26.25 2.93 -14.23
CA LEU A 383 26.42 4.38 -14.26
C LEU A 383 26.74 4.93 -12.87
N GLN A 384 26.00 4.54 -11.82
CA GLN A 384 26.23 5.02 -10.46
C GLN A 384 27.65 4.67 -9.98
N PHE A 385 28.09 3.45 -10.24
CA PHE A 385 29.44 3.00 -9.88
C PHE A 385 30.52 3.75 -10.66
N TRP A 386 30.35 3.92 -11.97
CA TRP A 386 31.30 4.68 -12.79
C TRP A 386 31.41 6.13 -12.35
N LEU A 387 30.28 6.80 -12.12
CA LEU A 387 30.26 8.17 -11.61
C LEU A 387 31.02 8.29 -10.29
N TYR A 388 30.72 7.40 -9.34
CA TYR A 388 31.35 7.43 -8.02
C TYR A 388 32.86 7.16 -8.12
N THR A 389 33.27 6.10 -8.80
CA THR A 389 34.70 5.72 -8.90
C THR A 389 35.51 6.69 -9.77
N SER A 390 34.88 7.39 -10.71
CA SER A 390 35.53 8.47 -11.47
C SER A 390 35.79 9.70 -10.60
N ALA A 391 34.82 10.09 -9.76
CA ALA A 391 34.98 11.19 -8.82
C ALA A 391 35.92 10.86 -7.65
N TYR A 392 35.99 9.57 -7.28
CA TYR A 392 36.78 9.04 -6.17
C TYR A 392 37.65 7.85 -6.62
N PRO A 393 38.78 8.07 -7.33
CA PRO A 393 39.57 7.00 -7.95
C PRO A 393 40.26 6.02 -6.99
N GLN A 394 40.24 6.30 -5.68
CA GLN A 394 40.79 5.46 -4.63
C GLN A 394 39.68 4.79 -3.79
N THR A 395 38.58 4.43 -4.45
CA THR A 395 37.41 3.80 -3.83
C THR A 395 37.64 2.32 -3.61
N SER A 396 37.61 1.87 -2.37
CA SER A 396 37.55 0.45 -2.00
C SER A 396 36.12 -0.10 -2.07
N ARG A 397 35.99 -1.43 -2.03
CA ARG A 397 34.70 -2.12 -1.96
C ARG A 397 33.81 -1.62 -0.83
N ASP A 398 34.34 -1.61 0.39
CA ASP A 398 33.57 -1.28 1.59
C ASP A 398 33.06 0.17 1.53
N GLN A 399 33.90 1.09 1.02
CA GLN A 399 33.50 2.48 0.82
C GLN A 399 32.35 2.62 -0.19
N TYR A 400 32.38 1.89 -1.30
CA TYR A 400 31.29 1.94 -2.28
C TYR A 400 29.98 1.35 -1.71
N LEU A 401 30.05 0.23 -0.99
CA LEU A 401 28.87 -0.37 -0.38
C LEU A 401 28.25 0.53 0.71
N GLU A 402 29.08 1.23 1.48
CA GLU A 402 28.61 2.20 2.49
C GLU A 402 27.92 3.42 1.87
N VAL A 403 28.41 3.88 0.72
CA VAL A 403 27.94 5.13 0.10
C VAL A 403 26.78 4.93 -0.88
N TYR A 404 26.61 3.73 -1.44
CA TYR A 404 25.62 3.44 -2.47
C TYR A 404 24.22 3.97 -2.13
N SER A 405 23.80 3.75 -0.88
CA SER A 405 22.45 4.14 -0.42
C SER A 405 22.21 5.65 -0.50
N LYS A 406 23.26 6.46 -0.45
CA LYS A 406 23.21 7.94 -0.51
C LYS A 406 23.20 8.48 -1.94
N ILE A 407 23.44 7.64 -2.95
CA ILE A 407 23.45 8.07 -4.35
C ILE A 407 21.99 8.24 -4.83
N ILE A 408 21.25 7.13 -4.98
CA ILE A 408 19.85 7.13 -5.44
C ILE A 408 18.91 6.48 -4.43
N ALA A 409 19.30 5.40 -3.73
CA ALA A 409 18.34 4.62 -2.95
C ALA A 409 17.59 5.42 -1.87
N PHE A 410 18.32 6.30 -1.17
CA PHE A 410 17.79 7.26 -0.20
C PHE A 410 18.25 8.69 -0.54
N GLY A 411 18.18 9.03 -1.83
CA GLY A 411 18.65 10.30 -2.38
C GLY A 411 17.78 11.54 -2.11
N GLY A 412 16.63 11.39 -1.44
CA GLY A 412 15.64 12.46 -1.27
C GLY A 412 14.57 12.42 -2.36
N GLU A 413 14.28 13.55 -3.00
CA GLU A 413 13.23 13.67 -4.01
C GLU A 413 13.44 12.69 -5.18
N PHE A 414 14.64 12.67 -5.78
CA PHE A 414 15.00 11.65 -6.77
C PHE A 414 15.53 10.40 -6.07
N SER A 415 14.64 9.48 -5.69
CA SER A 415 15.04 8.22 -5.04
C SER A 415 14.11 7.04 -5.29
N THR A 416 14.66 5.83 -5.19
CA THR A 416 13.87 4.58 -5.24
C THR A 416 13.21 4.26 -3.90
N GLY A 417 13.53 4.99 -2.82
CA GLY A 417 12.95 4.82 -1.48
C GLY A 417 13.39 3.56 -0.72
N ALA A 418 13.99 2.58 -1.40
CA ALA A 418 14.55 1.37 -0.80
C ALA A 418 15.60 0.72 -1.73
N TYR A 419 16.37 -0.21 -1.16
CA TYR A 419 17.20 -1.17 -1.91
C TYR A 419 17.50 -2.41 -1.03
N ALA A 420 17.86 -3.53 -1.66
CA ALA A 420 18.35 -4.71 -0.96
C ALA A 420 19.88 -4.63 -0.78
N PRO A 421 20.43 -4.55 0.45
CA PRO A 421 21.88 -4.39 0.64
C PRO A 421 22.71 -5.54 0.08
N GLY A 422 22.22 -6.78 0.21
CA GLY A 422 22.88 -7.97 -0.35
C GLY A 422 23.00 -7.91 -1.88
N PHE A 423 22.02 -7.31 -2.55
CA PHE A 423 21.97 -7.24 -4.00
C PHE A 423 23.14 -6.42 -4.59
N ILE A 424 23.51 -5.29 -3.98
CA ILE A 424 24.61 -4.45 -4.49
C ILE A 424 25.96 -5.16 -4.37
N SER A 425 26.16 -5.91 -3.29
CA SER A 425 27.33 -6.77 -3.13
C SER A 425 27.39 -7.83 -4.23
N ASP A 426 26.26 -8.51 -4.49
CA ASP A 426 26.17 -9.57 -5.51
C ASP A 426 26.38 -9.01 -6.93
N TRP A 427 25.80 -7.84 -7.23
CA TRP A 427 26.00 -7.14 -8.49
C TRP A 427 27.47 -6.78 -8.71
N LEU A 428 28.16 -6.28 -7.67
CA LEU A 428 29.57 -5.93 -7.74
C LEU A 428 30.44 -7.18 -7.96
N ASP A 429 30.14 -8.28 -7.28
CA ASP A 429 30.82 -9.57 -7.46
C ASP A 429 30.64 -10.14 -8.85
N GLU A 430 29.44 -10.01 -9.43
CA GLU A 430 29.18 -10.42 -10.80
C GLU A 430 29.98 -9.59 -11.81
N ARG A 431 30.06 -8.27 -11.63
CA ARG A 431 30.89 -7.41 -12.49
C ARG A 431 32.38 -7.70 -12.41
N VAL A 432 32.88 -8.04 -11.23
CA VAL A 432 34.26 -8.51 -11.05
C VAL A 432 34.47 -9.85 -11.74
N ARG A 433 33.54 -10.79 -11.59
CA ARG A 433 33.59 -12.13 -12.23
C ARG A 433 33.56 -12.04 -13.76
N GLN A 434 32.80 -11.11 -14.30
CA GLN A 434 32.74 -10.81 -15.74
C GLN A 434 34.01 -10.11 -16.26
N GLY A 435 34.93 -9.70 -15.37
CA GLY A 435 36.13 -8.96 -15.71
C GLY A 435 35.85 -7.50 -16.11
N MET A 436 34.64 -6.99 -15.83
CA MET A 436 34.26 -5.61 -16.11
C MET A 436 34.87 -4.65 -15.10
N ILE A 437 34.84 -5.02 -13.81
CA ILE A 437 35.46 -4.29 -12.71
C ILE A 437 36.75 -4.99 -12.29
N VAL A 438 37.80 -4.20 -12.04
CA VAL A 438 39.08 -4.69 -11.50
C VAL A 438 39.45 -3.93 -10.24
N GLU A 439 40.11 -4.63 -9.33
CA GLU A 439 40.74 -4.03 -8.15
C GLU A 439 42.24 -3.88 -8.40
N ARG A 440 42.76 -2.65 -8.27
CA ARG A 440 44.19 -2.36 -8.34
C ARG A 440 44.60 -1.56 -7.13
N GLU A 441 45.57 -2.07 -6.38
CA GLU A 441 46.09 -1.42 -5.16
C GLU A 441 44.99 -1.10 -4.12
N GLY A 442 43.93 -1.91 -4.06
CA GLY A 442 42.79 -1.71 -3.16
C GLY A 442 41.68 -0.80 -3.72
N ALA A 443 41.85 -0.25 -4.93
CA ALA A 443 40.87 0.62 -5.58
C ALA A 443 40.12 -0.11 -6.70
N LEU A 444 38.79 0.00 -6.67
CA LEU A 444 37.88 -0.50 -7.68
C LEU A 444 37.73 0.48 -8.84
N ARG A 445 37.67 -0.04 -10.06
CA ARG A 445 37.34 0.72 -11.27
C ARG A 445 36.84 -0.20 -12.38
N PHE A 446 36.11 0.35 -13.34
CA PHE A 446 35.88 -0.34 -14.60
C PHE A 446 37.21 -0.57 -15.35
N THR A 447 37.26 -1.64 -16.14
CA THR A 447 38.29 -1.79 -17.17
C THR A 447 38.01 -0.81 -18.30
N ASP A 448 39.06 -0.41 -19.03
CA ASP A 448 38.94 0.53 -20.15
C ASP A 448 37.88 0.07 -21.18
N ILE A 449 37.77 -1.24 -21.41
CA ILE A 449 36.75 -1.84 -22.31
C ILE A 449 35.35 -1.70 -21.73
N ALA A 450 35.16 -2.00 -20.44
CA ALA A 450 33.84 -1.92 -19.80
C ALA A 450 33.37 -0.46 -19.68
N GLU A 451 34.28 0.47 -19.43
CA GLU A 451 33.99 1.90 -19.43
C GLU A 451 33.59 2.38 -20.83
N GLU A 452 34.33 2.01 -21.89
CA GLU A 452 33.95 2.37 -23.27
C GLU A 452 32.57 1.82 -23.65
N GLN A 453 32.25 0.60 -23.25
CA GLN A 453 30.92 -0.01 -23.46
C GLN A 453 29.80 0.70 -22.69
N LEU A 454 30.05 1.09 -21.44
CA LEU A 454 29.11 1.87 -20.66
C LEU A 454 28.83 3.21 -21.35
N LEU A 455 29.88 3.94 -21.71
CA LEU A 455 29.78 5.25 -22.37
C LEU A 455 29.01 5.17 -23.69
N GLU A 456 29.16 4.09 -24.46
CA GLU A 456 28.37 3.87 -25.67
C GLU A 456 26.88 3.70 -25.36
N LYS A 457 26.54 2.88 -24.36
CA LYS A 457 25.14 2.72 -23.92
C LYS A 457 24.53 4.02 -23.40
N LEU A 458 25.32 4.87 -22.74
CA LEU A 458 24.86 6.18 -22.28
C LEU A 458 24.57 7.13 -23.45
N ARG A 459 25.41 7.12 -24.49
CA ARG A 459 25.16 7.89 -25.73
C ARG A 459 23.91 7.38 -26.47
N GLU A 460 23.68 6.07 -26.50
CA GLU A 460 22.46 5.49 -27.06
C GLU A 460 21.21 5.93 -26.28
N ALA A 461 21.28 5.96 -24.94
CA ALA A 461 20.20 6.45 -24.09
C ALA A 461 19.91 7.95 -24.32
N GLU A 462 20.95 8.76 -24.50
CA GLU A 462 20.86 10.18 -24.87
C GLU A 462 20.21 10.37 -26.26
N ALA A 463 20.64 9.59 -27.26
CA ALA A 463 20.09 9.63 -28.60
C ALA A 463 18.62 9.17 -28.65
N THR A 464 18.21 8.26 -27.75
CA THR A 464 16.82 7.80 -27.64
C THR A 464 15.92 8.88 -27.03
N GLU A 465 16.43 9.69 -26.09
CA GLU A 465 15.74 10.89 -25.58
C GLU A 465 15.54 11.92 -26.70
N ALA A 466 16.52 12.10 -27.58
CA ALA A 466 16.43 12.97 -28.76
C ALA A 466 15.45 12.46 -29.85
N VAL A 467 14.92 11.22 -29.74
CA VAL A 467 14.04 10.61 -30.75
C VAL A 467 12.62 10.37 -30.24
N ASN A 468 12.38 10.33 -28.92
CA ASN A 468 11.00 10.22 -28.41
C ASN A 468 10.28 11.59 -28.38
N VAL A 469 10.04 12.14 -29.56
CA VAL A 469 9.31 13.39 -29.73
C VAL A 469 7.79 13.19 -29.79
N LYS A 470 7.26 12.00 -29.49
CA LYS A 470 5.80 11.77 -29.53
C LYS A 470 5.07 12.78 -28.64
N PRO A 471 3.92 13.34 -29.07
CA PRO A 471 3.15 12.96 -30.27
C PRO A 471 3.62 13.60 -31.58
N PHE A 472 4.72 14.36 -31.60
CA PHE A 472 5.33 14.80 -32.84
C PHE A 472 5.90 13.61 -33.63
N ILE A 473 5.82 13.70 -34.95
CA ILE A 473 6.26 12.67 -35.90
C ILE A 473 7.37 13.26 -36.76
N ILE A 474 8.53 12.60 -36.79
CA ILE A 474 9.64 12.97 -37.67
C ILE A 474 9.49 12.26 -39.01
N VAL A 475 9.52 13.02 -40.11
CA VAL A 475 9.44 12.53 -41.48
C VAL A 475 10.74 12.85 -42.21
N GLU A 476 11.39 11.84 -42.79
CA GLU A 476 12.63 12.02 -43.55
C GLU A 476 12.36 12.39 -45.02
N GLN A 477 13.13 13.34 -45.53
CA GLN A 477 13.10 13.77 -46.93
C GLN A 477 14.28 13.15 -47.68
N GLY A 478 14.09 12.82 -48.97
CA GLY A 478 15.09 12.13 -49.79
C GLY A 478 16.41 12.90 -50.04
N ASN A 479 16.54 14.13 -49.56
CA ASN A 479 17.73 14.98 -49.66
C ASN A 479 18.52 15.10 -48.34
N GLY A 480 18.15 14.33 -47.30
CA GLY A 480 18.75 14.41 -45.96
C GLY A 480 18.10 15.45 -45.03
N GLY A 481 17.13 16.23 -45.53
CA GLY A 481 16.27 17.07 -44.71
C GLY A 481 15.23 16.26 -43.94
N LYS A 482 14.63 16.87 -42.93
CA LYS A 482 13.54 16.28 -42.15
C LYS A 482 12.41 17.30 -41.97
N SER A 483 11.22 16.80 -41.66
CA SER A 483 10.13 17.59 -41.08
C SER A 483 9.67 16.97 -39.78
N VAL A 484 9.18 17.81 -38.87
CA VAL A 484 8.44 17.41 -37.68
C VAL A 484 6.99 17.84 -37.88
N ILE A 485 6.06 16.91 -37.67
CA ILE A 485 4.63 17.15 -37.80
C ILE A 485 3.86 16.77 -36.54
N LEU A 486 2.72 17.41 -36.32
CA LEU A 486 1.77 17.04 -35.28
C LEU A 486 0.35 17.10 -35.85
N ASN A 487 -0.41 16.01 -35.66
CA ASN A 487 -1.83 16.00 -35.96
C ASN A 487 -2.57 16.83 -34.90
N VAL A 488 -3.24 17.87 -35.36
CA VAL A 488 -3.85 18.85 -34.47
C VAL A 488 -5.02 18.24 -33.69
N GLY A 489 -5.20 18.68 -32.44
CA GLY A 489 -6.24 18.19 -31.53
C GLY A 489 -5.87 16.92 -30.75
N SER A 490 -4.70 16.33 -31.01
CA SER A 490 -4.22 15.14 -30.30
C SER A 490 -3.30 15.44 -29.11
N TYR A 491 -2.94 16.71 -28.88
CA TYR A 491 -1.92 17.11 -27.93
C TYR A 491 -2.14 18.54 -27.43
N LYS A 492 -2.03 18.76 -26.11
CA LYS A 492 -2.05 20.06 -25.42
C LYS A 492 -3.16 21.03 -25.89
N ALA A 493 -4.36 20.51 -26.18
CA ALA A 493 -5.50 21.31 -26.65
C ALA A 493 -5.92 22.38 -25.63
N GLU A 494 -5.74 22.08 -24.34
CA GLU A 494 -6.01 22.96 -23.20
C GLU A 494 -5.12 24.22 -23.14
N VAL A 495 -3.95 24.22 -23.80
CA VAL A 495 -3.08 25.40 -23.89
C VAL A 495 -3.74 26.47 -24.75
N PHE A 496 -4.32 26.07 -25.89
CA PHE A 496 -4.96 26.97 -26.84
C PHE A 496 -6.34 27.41 -26.39
N ALA A 497 -7.08 26.53 -25.68
CA ALA A 497 -8.35 26.89 -25.06
C ALA A 497 -8.25 28.10 -24.11
N ALA A 498 -7.07 28.34 -23.52
CA ALA A 498 -6.85 29.48 -22.63
C ALA A 498 -6.91 30.85 -23.34
N ARG A 499 -6.76 30.90 -24.67
CA ARG A 499 -6.85 32.12 -25.49
C ARG A 499 -7.91 32.00 -26.60
N GLU A 500 -8.92 31.15 -26.40
CA GLU A 500 -10.02 30.96 -27.38
C GLU A 500 -10.78 32.26 -27.64
N GLU A 501 -11.01 33.09 -26.61
CA GLU A 501 -11.68 34.39 -26.74
C GLU A 501 -10.89 35.38 -27.63
N GLU A 502 -9.58 35.18 -27.78
CA GLU A 502 -8.73 35.99 -28.65
C GLU A 502 -8.76 35.51 -30.11
N GLY A 503 -9.29 34.30 -30.37
CA GLY A 503 -9.45 33.71 -31.70
C GLY A 503 -8.61 32.46 -31.97
N PHE A 504 -7.80 32.01 -31.01
CA PHE A 504 -7.04 30.76 -31.12
C PHE A 504 -7.96 29.54 -31.04
N GLN A 505 -7.73 28.56 -31.91
CA GLN A 505 -8.52 27.33 -32.00
C GLN A 505 -7.69 26.08 -31.70
N GLY A 506 -6.38 26.26 -31.51
CA GLY A 506 -5.40 25.19 -31.46
C GLY A 506 -5.16 24.54 -32.82
N ASN A 507 -5.47 25.23 -33.92
CA ASN A 507 -5.24 24.73 -35.28
C ASN A 507 -3.73 24.69 -35.62
N GLY A 508 -3.34 24.15 -36.78
CA GLY A 508 -1.90 24.05 -37.11
C GLY A 508 -1.19 25.40 -37.24
N TYR A 509 -1.90 26.47 -37.60
CA TYR A 509 -1.36 27.84 -37.64
C TYR A 509 -1.08 28.38 -36.23
N ASP A 510 -1.98 28.10 -35.29
CA ASP A 510 -1.80 28.46 -33.88
C ASP A 510 -0.57 27.77 -33.27
N TRP A 511 -0.40 26.48 -33.59
CA TRP A 511 0.81 25.73 -33.25
C TRP A 511 2.06 26.31 -33.92
N GLY A 512 1.96 26.74 -35.18
CA GLY A 512 3.01 27.42 -35.92
C GLY A 512 3.46 28.72 -35.25
N SER A 513 2.52 29.53 -34.78
CA SER A 513 2.78 30.78 -34.07
C SER A 513 3.47 30.54 -32.72
N LEU A 514 2.97 29.59 -31.92
CA LEU A 514 3.61 29.17 -30.68
C LEU A 514 5.04 28.65 -30.91
N ALA A 515 5.21 27.81 -31.92
CA ALA A 515 6.50 27.24 -32.29
C ALA A 515 7.50 28.31 -32.76
N ALA A 516 7.03 29.35 -33.45
CA ALA A 516 7.86 30.48 -33.87
C ALA A 516 8.37 31.28 -32.67
N VAL A 517 7.50 31.60 -31.69
CA VAL A 517 7.92 32.28 -30.44
C VAL A 517 8.94 31.43 -29.68
N PHE A 518 8.69 30.12 -29.55
CA PHE A 518 9.63 29.20 -28.93
C PHE A 518 10.98 29.21 -29.67
N LEU A 519 10.98 29.12 -31.00
CA LEU A 519 12.19 29.11 -31.81
C LEU A 519 13.00 30.40 -31.64
N GLU A 520 12.35 31.56 -31.63
CA GLU A 520 13.04 32.85 -31.46
C GLU A 520 13.61 33.04 -30.05
N GLU A 521 12.89 32.63 -29.01
CA GLU A 521 13.28 32.90 -27.62
C GLU A 521 14.18 31.81 -27.02
N GLN A 522 13.95 30.54 -27.39
CA GLN A 522 14.61 29.39 -26.77
C GLN A 522 15.67 28.74 -27.66
N MET A 523 15.60 28.93 -28.99
CA MET A 523 16.54 28.35 -29.96
C MET A 523 16.93 29.33 -31.08
N PRO A 524 17.39 30.56 -30.77
CA PRO A 524 17.64 31.59 -31.77
C PRO A 524 18.69 31.19 -32.81
N GLU A 525 19.60 30.27 -32.48
CA GLU A 525 20.58 29.69 -33.40
C GLU A 525 19.94 28.89 -34.55
N LEU A 526 18.72 28.37 -34.34
CA LEU A 526 17.97 27.60 -35.33
C LEU A 526 16.94 28.44 -36.11
N ALA A 527 16.66 29.68 -35.72
CA ALA A 527 15.64 30.55 -36.34
C ALA A 527 15.87 30.80 -37.84
N GLY A 528 17.13 30.79 -38.30
CA GLY A 528 17.48 30.91 -39.72
C GLY A 528 17.36 29.60 -40.52
N ILE A 529 17.25 28.47 -39.83
CA ILE A 529 17.38 27.10 -40.35
C ILE A 529 16.00 26.44 -40.45
N ILE A 530 15.22 26.49 -39.37
CA ILE A 530 13.88 25.90 -39.30
C ILE A 530 12.88 26.78 -40.05
N ARG A 531 12.01 26.15 -40.84
CA ARG A 531 10.90 26.77 -41.56
C ARG A 531 9.59 26.13 -41.14
N PHE A 532 8.52 26.90 -41.14
CA PHE A 532 7.17 26.43 -40.82
C PHE A 532 6.32 26.39 -42.09
N ASP A 533 5.49 25.36 -42.22
CA ASP A 533 4.49 25.21 -43.29
C ASP A 533 3.23 24.52 -42.75
N PRO A 534 2.54 25.12 -41.75
CA PRO A 534 1.38 24.50 -41.13
C PRO A 534 0.15 24.52 -42.05
N GLU A 535 -0.74 23.55 -41.85
CA GLU A 535 -2.09 23.50 -42.39
C GLU A 535 -3.11 23.51 -41.24
N ALA A 536 -4.38 23.74 -41.52
CA ALA A 536 -5.41 23.86 -40.47
C ALA A 536 -5.47 22.63 -39.55
N ASP A 537 -5.25 21.42 -40.08
CA ASP A 537 -5.28 20.14 -39.37
C ASP A 537 -3.89 19.59 -39.00
N MET A 538 -2.81 20.28 -39.38
CA MET A 538 -1.44 19.79 -39.17
C MET A 538 -0.45 20.93 -38.86
N PHE A 539 0.26 20.80 -37.75
CA PHE A 539 1.48 21.58 -37.55
C PHE A 539 2.64 20.93 -38.31
N CYS A 540 3.48 21.74 -38.97
CA CYS A 540 4.66 21.28 -39.68
C CYS A 540 5.81 22.28 -39.55
N ALA A 541 6.99 21.79 -39.16
CA ALA A 541 8.27 22.49 -39.24
C ALA A 541 9.31 21.63 -39.96
N TYR A 542 10.18 22.23 -40.77
CA TYR A 542 11.13 21.48 -41.61
C TYR A 542 12.43 22.24 -41.85
N ALA A 543 13.49 21.49 -42.19
CA ALA A 543 14.74 22.04 -42.68
C ALA A 543 15.51 21.00 -43.51
N SER A 544 16.44 21.49 -44.34
CA SER A 544 17.40 20.61 -45.04
C SER A 544 18.46 20.02 -44.10
N ASP A 545 18.65 20.63 -42.92
CA ASP A 545 19.46 20.06 -41.85
C ASP A 545 18.56 19.19 -40.95
N GLY A 546 18.60 17.88 -41.17
CA GLY A 546 17.80 16.94 -40.40
C GLY A 546 18.16 16.90 -38.90
N ALA A 547 19.39 17.23 -38.52
CA ALA A 547 19.78 17.28 -37.11
C ALA A 547 19.16 18.49 -36.40
N ALA A 548 19.09 19.64 -37.09
CA ALA A 548 18.41 20.83 -36.57
C ALA A 548 16.92 20.58 -36.30
N VAL A 549 16.23 19.82 -37.15
CA VAL A 549 14.80 19.48 -36.98
C VAL A 549 14.57 18.59 -35.76
N VAL A 550 15.45 17.60 -35.54
CA VAL A 550 15.36 16.72 -34.38
C VAL A 550 15.66 17.48 -33.08
N ALA A 551 16.67 18.36 -33.10
CA ALA A 551 16.99 19.23 -31.97
C ALA A 551 15.82 20.16 -31.62
N PHE A 552 15.24 20.81 -32.63
CA PHE A 552 14.05 21.65 -32.48
C PHE A 552 12.86 20.86 -31.92
N ALA A 553 12.51 19.72 -32.52
CA ALA A 553 11.38 18.90 -32.10
C ALA A 553 11.50 18.43 -30.63
N SER A 554 12.70 18.01 -30.23
CA SER A 554 12.97 17.55 -28.86
C SER A 554 12.85 18.69 -27.85
N ALA A 555 13.45 19.84 -28.14
CA ALA A 555 13.40 20.99 -27.26
C ALA A 555 11.97 21.58 -27.18
N PHE A 556 11.28 21.65 -28.31
CA PHE A 556 9.89 22.13 -28.36
C PHE A 556 8.95 21.18 -27.62
N LYS A 557 9.14 19.86 -27.74
CA LYS A 557 8.42 18.86 -26.94
C LYS A 557 8.64 19.07 -25.44
N ARG A 558 9.88 19.28 -24.99
CA ARG A 558 10.17 19.59 -23.58
C ARG A 558 9.50 20.87 -23.10
N ALA A 559 9.50 21.92 -23.93
CA ALA A 559 8.80 23.16 -23.60
C ALA A 559 7.29 22.92 -23.47
N CYS A 560 6.69 22.13 -24.35
CA CYS A 560 5.27 21.78 -24.28
C CYS A 560 4.90 21.01 -22.99
N GLU A 561 5.82 20.22 -22.43
CA GLU A 561 5.58 19.51 -21.16
C GLU A 561 5.83 20.35 -19.90
N ASN A 562 6.34 21.56 -20.06
CA ASN A 562 6.41 22.53 -18.99
C ASN A 562 5.25 23.53 -19.11
N ASP A 563 4.15 23.25 -18.41
CA ASP A 563 2.91 24.03 -18.49
C ASP A 563 3.11 25.53 -18.20
N ALA A 564 3.99 25.89 -17.27
CA ALA A 564 4.27 27.29 -16.96
C ALA A 564 5.02 27.97 -18.12
N LEU A 565 6.04 27.30 -18.66
CA LEU A 565 6.85 27.81 -19.76
C LEU A 565 6.02 27.90 -21.05
N ILE A 566 5.27 26.86 -21.42
CA ILE A 566 4.51 26.87 -22.68
C ILE A 566 3.41 27.91 -22.66
N ARG A 567 2.73 28.13 -21.52
CA ARG A 567 1.72 29.19 -21.37
C ARG A 567 2.35 30.58 -21.43
N ASP A 568 3.53 30.78 -20.83
CA ASP A 568 4.27 32.02 -20.95
C ASP A 568 4.67 32.30 -22.40
N LEU A 569 5.30 31.35 -23.08
CA LEU A 569 5.63 31.48 -24.51
C LEU A 569 4.38 31.75 -25.35
N PHE A 570 3.29 31.00 -25.11
CA PHE A 570 2.05 31.17 -25.84
C PHE A 570 1.38 32.52 -25.62
N SER A 571 1.61 33.20 -24.50
CA SER A 571 1.09 34.56 -24.25
C SER A 571 1.61 35.61 -25.23
N ARG A 572 2.72 35.33 -25.92
CA ARG A 572 3.35 36.21 -26.92
C ARG A 572 3.09 35.77 -28.36
N ALA A 573 2.40 34.63 -28.56
CA ALA A 573 1.99 34.17 -29.87
C ALA A 573 0.92 35.13 -30.45
N GLU A 574 1.06 35.46 -31.73
CA GLU A 574 0.11 36.29 -32.48
C GLU A 574 -0.70 35.44 -33.45
N LEU A 575 -1.96 35.81 -33.69
CA LEU A 575 -2.77 35.16 -34.73
C LEU A 575 -2.25 35.56 -36.12
N ASP A 576 -2.14 34.58 -37.00
CA ASP A 576 -1.75 34.77 -38.41
C ASP A 576 -2.91 35.29 -39.27
#